data_AF-A0AA87RE63-F1
#
_entry.id   AF-A0AA87RE63-F1
#
_cell.length_a   1.000
_cell.length_b   1.000
_cell.length_c   1.000
_cell.angle_alpha   90.00
_cell.angle_beta   90.00
_cell.angle_gamma   90.00
#
_symmetry.space_group_name_H-M   'P 1'
#
loop_
_entity.id
_entity.type
_entity.pdbx_description
1 polymer ?
#
loop_
_entity_poly.entity_id
_entity_poly.type
_entity_poly.pdbx_seq_one_letter_code
_entity_poly.pdbx_strand_id
1 'polypeptide(L)'
;MKKTRILALPAIAAASLLALTGCFQLPPVGGNGGTTTTEEPSGGTTSEDIAGTSWTGDFNGQVTGVAFTLNEDGTVDFDDWAGDSFDSPGDVWTQSGDTVELTVTQIRVDETSPETFDVTMSGTAADGTMSLTGEGTDGNTYELTATQG
;
A
#
# COMPACT_ATOMS: atom_id res chain seq x y z
N MET A 1 -43.52 -12.90 -13.84
CA MET A 1 -42.59 -14.06 -13.71
C MET A 1 -41.44 -13.63 -12.81
N LYS A 2 -41.32 -14.21 -11.60
CA LYS A 2 -40.26 -13.86 -10.63
C LYS A 2 -38.96 -14.54 -11.05
N LYS A 3 -37.92 -13.77 -11.36
CA LYS A 3 -36.59 -14.28 -11.69
C LYS A 3 -35.75 -14.37 -10.41
N THR A 4 -35.63 -15.57 -9.86
CA THR A 4 -34.70 -15.89 -8.77
C THR A 4 -33.28 -15.90 -9.33
N ARG A 5 -32.44 -14.94 -8.92
CA ARG A 5 -31.00 -14.98 -9.20
C ARG A 5 -30.33 -15.75 -8.06
N ILE A 6 -29.72 -16.88 -8.42
CA ILE A 6 -28.97 -17.77 -7.53
C ILE A 6 -27.59 -17.14 -7.32
N LEU A 7 -27.25 -16.86 -6.06
CA LEU A 7 -25.89 -16.52 -5.64
C LEU A 7 -25.01 -17.76 -5.76
N ALA A 8 -23.93 -17.67 -6.54
CA ALA A 8 -22.85 -18.65 -6.55
C ALA A 8 -21.72 -18.10 -5.68
N LEU A 9 -21.53 -18.67 -4.49
CA LEU A 9 -20.33 -18.46 -3.67
C LEU A 9 -19.22 -19.37 -4.21
N PRO A 10 -18.04 -18.86 -4.59
CA PRO A 10 -16.85 -19.69 -4.73
C PRO A 10 -16.29 -20.02 -3.34
N ALA A 11 -16.08 -21.32 -3.11
CA ALA A 11 -15.56 -21.88 -1.88
C ALA A 11 -14.10 -21.45 -1.63
N ILE A 12 -13.84 -20.93 -0.43
CA ILE A 12 -12.50 -20.64 0.08
C ILE A 12 -11.79 -21.97 0.34
N ALA A 13 -10.84 -22.32 -0.52
CA ALA A 13 -9.92 -23.42 -0.27
C ALA A 13 -8.76 -22.92 0.61
N ALA A 14 -8.87 -23.16 1.91
CA ALA A 14 -7.75 -23.05 2.83
C ALA A 14 -6.76 -24.20 2.56
N ALA A 15 -5.54 -23.88 2.15
CA ALA A 15 -4.43 -24.82 2.12
C ALA A 15 -3.25 -24.23 2.89
N SER A 16 -3.18 -24.57 4.16
CA SER A 16 -2.01 -24.37 5.01
C SER A 16 -0.87 -25.24 4.51
N LEU A 17 0.28 -24.65 4.16
CA LEU A 17 1.54 -25.36 4.06
C LEU A 17 2.53 -24.74 5.05
N LEU A 18 2.51 -25.24 6.28
CA LEU A 18 3.65 -25.18 7.19
C LEU A 18 4.76 -26.06 6.61
N ALA A 19 5.74 -25.45 5.94
CA ALA A 19 7.02 -26.08 5.70
C ALA A 19 7.98 -25.73 6.85
N LEU A 20 7.89 -26.49 7.93
CA LEU A 20 8.85 -26.50 9.03
C LEU A 20 9.87 -27.62 8.78
N THR A 21 10.95 -27.35 8.05
CA THR A 21 12.10 -28.26 7.95
C THR A 21 13.40 -27.47 7.74
N GLY A 22 14.17 -27.27 8.82
CA GLY A 22 15.55 -27.79 8.92
C GLY A 22 16.58 -26.79 8.37
N CYS A 23 17.48 -26.23 9.19
CA CYS A 23 18.64 -26.94 9.68
C CYS A 23 19.08 -26.46 11.07
N PHE A 24 19.23 -27.42 11.98
CA PHE A 24 20.16 -27.32 13.10
C PHE A 24 21.58 -27.13 12.53
N GLN A 25 22.17 -25.95 12.70
CA GLN A 25 23.61 -25.79 12.52
C GLN A 25 24.29 -26.04 13.87
N LEU A 26 24.77 -27.26 14.06
CA LEU A 26 25.67 -27.61 15.16
C LEU A 26 26.90 -26.67 15.14
N PRO A 27 27.38 -26.16 16.28
CA PRO A 27 28.63 -25.43 16.32
C PRO A 27 29.80 -26.38 16.02
N PRO A 28 30.78 -26.00 15.19
CA PRO A 28 32.03 -26.74 15.12
C PRO A 28 32.83 -26.54 16.42
N VAL A 29 33.05 -27.63 17.14
CA VAL A 29 34.13 -27.73 18.13
C VAL A 29 35.42 -27.94 17.36
N GLY A 30 36.42 -27.08 17.59
CA GLY A 30 37.74 -27.22 16.99
C GLY A 30 38.32 -25.88 16.56
N GLY A 31 39.13 -25.29 17.44
CA GLY A 31 39.88 -24.09 17.12
C GLY A 31 40.92 -24.31 16.01
N ASN A 32 41.20 -23.26 15.25
CA ASN A 32 42.52 -22.64 15.11
C ASN A 32 42.49 -21.61 13.98
N GLY A 33 42.81 -20.35 14.31
CA GLY A 33 43.42 -19.36 13.41
C GLY A 33 42.74 -19.04 12.09
N GLY A 34 41.94 -17.98 12.09
CA GLY A 34 41.50 -17.31 10.86
C GLY A 34 40.42 -16.29 11.17
N THR A 35 40.80 -15.04 11.42
CA THR A 35 39.85 -13.92 11.45
C THR A 35 39.38 -13.67 10.02
N THR A 36 38.45 -14.49 9.53
CA THR A 36 37.58 -14.08 8.43
C THR A 36 36.48 -13.24 9.07
N THR A 37 36.69 -11.92 9.07
CA THR A 37 35.58 -10.98 9.11
C THR A 37 34.72 -11.32 7.89
N THR A 38 33.65 -12.10 8.10
CA THR A 38 32.54 -12.11 7.17
C THR A 38 31.97 -10.72 7.23
N GLU A 39 32.37 -9.87 6.28
CA GLU A 39 31.58 -8.71 5.91
C GLU A 39 30.19 -9.26 5.55
N GLU A 40 29.22 -9.07 6.44
CA GLU A 40 27.85 -8.97 5.98
C GLU A 40 27.84 -7.94 4.84
N PRO A 41 27.14 -8.18 3.73
CA PRO A 41 26.84 -7.11 2.80
C PRO A 41 25.88 -6.14 3.53
N SER A 42 26.46 -5.25 4.32
CA SER A 42 25.80 -4.04 4.79
C SER A 42 25.63 -3.14 3.56
N GLY A 43 24.52 -3.35 2.86
CA GLY A 43 24.27 -2.69 1.58
C GLY A 43 22.96 -3.10 0.94
N GLY A 44 21.93 -3.33 1.76
CA GLY A 44 20.55 -3.22 1.30
C GLY A 44 19.98 -1.96 1.93
N THR A 45 19.59 -0.98 1.12
CA THR A 45 18.67 0.06 1.58
C THR A 45 17.41 -0.68 1.99
N THR A 46 17.20 -0.85 3.30
CA THR A 46 15.91 -1.35 3.80
C THR A 46 14.87 -0.35 3.32
N SER A 47 13.87 -0.81 2.55
CA SER A 47 12.76 0.06 2.17
C SER A 47 12.11 0.57 3.46
N GLU A 48 11.77 1.85 3.49
CA GLU A 48 11.09 2.44 4.63
C GLU A 48 9.76 1.70 4.85
N ASP A 49 9.50 1.26 6.08
CA ASP A 49 8.21 0.67 6.44
C ASP A 49 7.22 1.80 6.68
N ILE A 50 6.23 1.91 5.79
CA ILE A 50 5.20 2.96 5.83
C ILE A 50 3.87 2.45 6.39
N ALA A 51 3.80 1.19 6.83
CA ALA A 51 2.60 0.66 7.46
C ALA A 51 2.30 1.36 8.79
N GLY A 52 1.03 1.69 9.01
CA GLY A 52 0.56 2.42 10.20
C GLY A 52 0.92 3.90 10.23
N THR A 53 1.36 4.48 9.10
CA THR A 53 1.77 5.89 9.03
C THR A 53 0.67 6.77 8.43
N SER A 54 0.60 8.02 8.90
CA SER A 54 -0.36 9.02 8.43
C SER A 54 0.32 10.03 7.50
N TRP A 55 -0.43 10.52 6.53
CA TRP A 55 0.06 11.33 5.43
C TRP A 55 -0.88 12.51 5.18
N THR A 56 -0.32 13.63 4.74
CA THR A 56 -1.09 14.79 4.28
C THR A 56 -0.53 15.30 2.97
N GLY A 57 -1.40 15.62 2.01
CA GLY A 57 -0.95 15.94 0.66
C GLY A 57 -1.98 16.59 -0.25
N ASP A 58 -1.61 16.60 -1.52
CA ASP A 58 -2.38 17.15 -2.63
C ASP A 58 -2.63 16.06 -3.68
N PHE A 59 -3.84 16.01 -4.20
CA PHE A 59 -4.26 15.12 -5.27
C PHE A 59 -4.55 15.92 -6.54
N ASN A 60 -3.72 15.68 -7.56
CA ASN A 60 -3.72 16.29 -8.89
C ASN A 60 -3.63 17.83 -8.90
N GLY A 61 -3.17 18.43 -7.80
CA GLY A 61 -3.21 19.88 -7.58
C GLY A 61 -4.63 20.49 -7.54
N GLN A 62 -5.67 19.65 -7.51
CA GLN A 62 -7.08 20.05 -7.53
C GLN A 62 -7.72 19.88 -6.15
N VAL A 63 -7.44 18.76 -5.50
CA VAL A 63 -7.91 18.44 -4.16
C VAL A 63 -6.73 18.62 -3.23
N THR A 64 -6.75 19.69 -2.44
CA THR A 64 -5.68 20.04 -1.50
C THR A 64 -6.07 19.68 -0.09
N GLY A 65 -5.13 19.23 0.74
CA GLY A 65 -5.40 18.87 2.13
C GLY A 65 -6.03 17.49 2.27
N VAL A 66 -5.62 16.54 1.42
CA VAL A 66 -5.98 15.13 1.60
C VAL A 66 -5.20 14.60 2.80
N ALA A 67 -5.88 14.01 3.78
CA ALA A 67 -5.27 13.37 4.94
C ALA A 67 -5.71 11.91 5.01
N PHE A 68 -4.75 10.99 5.16
CA PHE A 68 -5.02 9.56 5.15
C PHE A 68 -4.00 8.75 5.96
N THR A 69 -4.37 7.55 6.34
CA THR A 69 -3.52 6.58 7.03
C THR A 69 -3.42 5.29 6.22
N LEU A 70 -2.19 4.81 6.04
CA LEU A 70 -1.92 3.51 5.43
C LEU A 70 -1.91 2.44 6.52
N ASN A 71 -2.99 1.67 6.68
CA ASN A 71 -3.10 0.70 7.76
C ASN A 71 -2.23 -0.55 7.55
N GLU A 72 -1.76 -1.17 8.63
CA GLU A 72 -0.93 -2.39 8.59
C GLU A 72 -1.61 -3.59 7.89
N ASP A 73 -2.94 -3.58 7.77
CA ASP A 73 -3.72 -4.62 7.11
C ASP A 73 -3.91 -4.41 5.59
N GLY A 74 -3.32 -3.35 5.04
CA GLY A 74 -3.40 -2.99 3.62
C GLY A 74 -4.63 -2.16 3.25
N THR A 75 -5.43 -1.70 4.23
CA THR A 75 -6.52 -0.74 4.01
C THR A 75 -6.01 0.70 4.11
N VAL A 76 -6.81 1.65 3.61
CA VAL A 76 -6.52 3.08 3.71
C VAL A 76 -7.70 3.79 4.32
N ASP A 77 -7.45 4.52 5.40
CA ASP A 77 -8.46 5.36 6.04
C ASP A 77 -8.21 6.82 5.63
N PHE A 78 -9.21 7.51 5.09
CA PHE A 78 -9.13 8.94 4.77
C PHE A 78 -9.78 9.76 5.89
N ASP A 79 -8.97 10.59 6.54
CA ASP A 79 -9.42 11.53 7.58
C ASP A 79 -10.01 12.81 6.95
N ASP A 80 -9.50 13.21 5.78
CA ASP A 80 -9.91 14.42 5.08
C ASP A 80 -9.71 14.27 3.55
N TRP A 81 -10.72 14.66 2.77
CA TRP A 81 -10.65 14.83 1.31
C TRP A 81 -11.15 16.22 0.94
N ALA A 82 -10.32 17.24 1.17
CA ALA A 82 -10.62 18.67 0.93
C ALA A 82 -11.84 19.22 1.71
N GLY A 83 -12.00 18.79 2.95
CA GLY A 83 -13.04 19.21 3.88
C GLY A 83 -14.21 18.22 4.01
N ASP A 84 -14.23 17.18 3.17
CA ASP A 84 -15.21 16.11 3.24
C ASP A 84 -14.63 14.87 3.93
N SER A 85 -15.45 14.24 4.77
CA SER A 85 -15.16 12.90 5.27
C SER A 85 -15.46 11.89 4.15
N PHE A 86 -14.42 11.20 3.70
CA PHE A 86 -14.47 10.17 2.67
C PHE A 86 -13.83 8.91 3.25
N ASP A 87 -14.44 7.75 3.06
CA ASP A 87 -13.87 6.45 3.45
C ASP A 87 -14.62 5.36 2.67
N SER A 88 -13.87 4.57 1.90
CA SER A 88 -14.42 3.45 1.15
C SER A 88 -13.69 2.16 1.52
N PRO A 89 -14.41 1.05 1.80
CA PRO A 89 -13.78 -0.24 2.09
C PRO A 89 -13.05 -0.85 0.88
N GLY A 90 -13.10 -0.20 -0.29
CA GLY A 90 -12.32 -0.56 -1.47
C GLY A 90 -10.94 0.11 -1.51
N ASP A 91 -10.64 1.01 -0.57
CA ASP A 91 -9.39 1.75 -0.54
C ASP A 91 -8.29 0.88 0.08
N VAL A 92 -7.27 0.60 -0.73
CA VAL A 92 -6.24 -0.38 -0.38
C VAL A 92 -4.87 0.07 -0.85
N TRP A 93 -3.84 -0.39 -0.15
CA TRP A 93 -2.45 -0.14 -0.51
C TRP A 93 -1.60 -1.39 -0.35
N THR A 94 -0.50 -1.43 -1.10
CA THR A 94 0.57 -2.41 -0.93
C THR A 94 1.92 -1.76 -1.14
N GLN A 95 2.97 -2.39 -0.58
CA GLN A 95 4.34 -1.99 -0.81
C GLN A 95 5.18 -3.20 -1.22
N SER A 96 6.02 -3.00 -2.24
CA SER A 96 6.99 -3.97 -2.74
C SER A 96 8.33 -3.29 -2.94
N GLY A 97 9.21 -3.39 -1.94
CA GLY A 97 10.43 -2.58 -1.88
C GLY A 97 10.08 -1.10 -1.73
N ASP A 98 10.66 -0.23 -2.56
CA ASP A 98 10.37 1.20 -2.53
C ASP A 98 9.10 1.58 -3.32
N THR A 99 8.50 0.62 -4.02
CA THR A 99 7.27 0.84 -4.79
C THR A 99 6.05 0.72 -3.90
N VAL A 100 5.23 1.76 -3.89
CA VAL A 100 3.90 1.80 -3.30
C VAL A 100 2.87 1.70 -4.43
N GLU A 101 1.82 0.92 -4.21
CA GLU A 101 0.61 0.89 -5.04
C GLU A 101 -0.58 1.25 -4.15
N LEU A 102 -1.35 2.25 -4.56
CA LEU A 102 -2.51 2.78 -3.85
C LEU A 102 -3.73 2.75 -4.77
N THR A 103 -4.81 2.13 -4.33
CA THR A 103 -6.12 2.21 -4.98
C THR A 103 -7.07 2.99 -4.10
N VAL A 104 -7.70 4.01 -4.66
CA VAL A 104 -8.73 4.82 -4.01
C VAL A 104 -10.00 4.76 -4.85
N THR A 105 -11.13 4.50 -4.22
CA THR A 105 -12.38 4.13 -4.89
C THR A 105 -13.49 5.13 -4.61
N GLN A 106 -14.38 5.35 -5.57
CA GLN A 106 -15.53 6.25 -5.42
C GLN A 106 -15.16 7.72 -5.12
N ILE A 107 -13.99 8.17 -5.57
CA ILE A 107 -13.52 9.55 -5.35
C ILE A 107 -14.16 10.56 -6.31
N ARG A 108 -14.06 11.83 -5.93
CA ARG A 108 -14.42 12.99 -6.76
C ARG A 108 -13.33 14.05 -6.65
N VAL A 109 -12.96 14.62 -7.79
CA VAL A 109 -12.05 15.78 -7.87
C VAL A 109 -12.77 17.08 -8.25
N ASP A 110 -13.97 16.98 -8.83
CA ASP A 110 -14.80 18.13 -9.20
C ASP A 110 -16.11 18.06 -8.42
N GLU A 111 -16.28 18.97 -7.45
CA GLU A 111 -17.49 19.07 -6.62
C GLU A 111 -18.76 19.38 -7.44
N THR A 112 -18.61 19.90 -8.66
CA THR A 112 -19.74 20.18 -9.55
C THR A 112 -20.23 18.93 -10.28
N SER A 113 -19.43 17.86 -10.31
CA SER A 113 -19.76 16.59 -10.95
C SER A 113 -20.39 15.61 -9.96
N PRO A 114 -21.55 15.00 -10.31
CA PRO A 114 -22.14 13.94 -9.51
C PRO A 114 -21.43 12.59 -9.68
N GLU A 115 -20.46 12.48 -10.58
CA GLU A 115 -19.81 11.22 -10.94
C GLU A 115 -18.62 10.92 -10.03
N THR A 116 -18.50 9.65 -9.66
CA THR A 116 -17.35 9.10 -8.92
C THR A 116 -16.56 8.17 -9.81
N PHE A 117 -15.27 8.06 -9.57
CA PHE A 117 -14.39 7.12 -10.27
C PHE A 117 -13.41 6.49 -9.26
N ASP A 118 -12.76 5.42 -9.69
CA ASP A 118 -11.69 4.78 -8.94
C ASP A 118 -10.35 5.17 -9.57
N VAL A 119 -9.29 5.24 -8.78
CA VAL A 119 -7.93 5.51 -9.24
C VAL A 119 -6.97 4.48 -8.67
N THR A 120 -6.07 3.97 -9.50
CA THR A 120 -4.93 3.15 -9.05
C THR A 120 -3.65 3.88 -9.41
N MET A 121 -2.83 4.16 -8.41
CA MET A 121 -1.58 4.91 -8.53
C MET A 121 -0.41 4.08 -8.03
N SER A 122 0.76 4.32 -8.61
CA SER A 122 2.00 3.74 -8.15
C SER A 122 3.12 4.77 -8.13
N GLY A 123 4.09 4.57 -7.24
CA GLY A 123 5.23 5.45 -7.10
C GLY A 123 6.08 5.06 -5.90
N THR A 124 6.68 6.05 -5.24
CA THR A 124 7.61 5.82 -4.13
C THR A 124 7.18 6.57 -2.88
N ALA A 125 7.47 5.99 -1.72
CA ALA A 125 7.46 6.67 -0.42
C ALA A 125 8.83 6.49 0.24
N ALA A 126 9.53 7.59 0.48
CA ALA A 126 10.85 7.61 1.09
C ALA A 126 11.12 8.96 1.76
N ASP A 127 11.90 8.92 2.84
CA ASP A 127 12.34 10.11 3.58
C ASP A 127 11.16 10.98 4.04
N GLY A 128 10.04 10.33 4.43
CA GLY A 128 8.81 11.00 4.84
C GLY A 128 8.04 11.70 3.71
N THR A 129 8.37 11.43 2.45
CA THR A 129 7.67 11.97 1.27
C THR A 129 7.14 10.87 0.36
N MET A 130 5.96 11.09 -0.22
CA MET A 130 5.30 10.17 -1.14
C MET A 130 4.96 10.89 -2.45
N SER A 131 5.22 10.22 -3.57
CA SER A 131 4.86 10.69 -4.91
C SER A 131 4.35 9.51 -5.74
N LEU A 132 3.06 9.50 -6.04
CA LEU A 132 2.39 8.47 -6.84
C LEU A 132 1.77 9.08 -8.10
N THR A 133 1.69 8.28 -9.16
CA THR A 133 1.00 8.62 -10.41
C THR A 133 0.19 7.43 -10.89
N GLY A 134 -0.98 7.68 -11.46
CA GLY A 134 -1.89 6.61 -11.87
C GLY A 134 -2.96 7.05 -12.86
N GLU A 135 -3.80 6.10 -13.25
CA GLU A 135 -4.94 6.35 -14.12
C GLU A 135 -6.25 6.10 -13.36
N GLY A 136 -7.22 6.99 -13.56
CA GLY A 136 -8.58 6.83 -13.10
C GLY A 136 -9.40 5.98 -14.07
N THR A 137 -10.47 5.37 -13.58
CA THR A 137 -11.45 4.65 -14.43
C THR A 137 -12.19 5.57 -15.40
N ASP A 138 -12.08 6.89 -15.21
CA ASP A 138 -12.57 7.92 -16.13
C ASP A 138 -11.61 8.19 -17.30
N GLY A 139 -10.43 7.57 -17.30
CA GLY A 139 -9.41 7.67 -18.34
C GLY A 139 -8.42 8.83 -18.19
N ASN A 140 -8.47 9.56 -17.08
CA ASN A 140 -7.53 10.65 -16.79
C ASN A 140 -6.33 10.17 -15.95
N THR A 141 -5.20 10.85 -16.07
CA THR A 141 -4.02 10.64 -15.22
C THR A 141 -4.11 11.51 -13.98
N TYR A 142 -3.74 10.95 -12.83
CA TYR A 142 -3.74 11.61 -11.53
C TYR A 142 -2.39 11.47 -10.85
N GLU A 143 -2.06 12.47 -10.02
CA GLU A 143 -0.86 12.48 -9.20
C GLU A 143 -1.24 12.67 -7.73
N LEU A 144 -0.56 11.97 -6.82
CA LEU A 144 -0.65 12.20 -5.38
C LEU A 144 0.74 12.56 -4.87
N THR A 145 0.85 13.70 -4.20
CA THR A 145 2.05 14.08 -3.44
C THR A 145 1.68 14.27 -1.98
N ALA A 146 2.36 13.56 -1.07
CA ALA A 146 2.06 13.65 0.36
C ALA A 146 3.33 13.65 1.23
N THR A 147 3.20 14.21 2.43
CA THR A 147 4.24 14.21 3.47
C THR A 147 3.72 13.46 4.68
N GLN A 148 4.58 12.65 5.32
CA GLN A 148 4.25 11.92 6.52
C GLN A 148 4.08 12.87 7.72
N GLY A 149 3.09 12.59 8.58
CA GLY A 149 2.71 13.37 9.76
C GLY A 149 3.02 12.70 11.09
#